data_AF-A0A258FCJ4-F1
#
_entry.id   AF-A0A258FCJ4-F1
#
_cell.length_a   1.000
_cell.length_b   1.000
_cell.length_c   1.000
_cell.angle_alpha   90.00
_cell.angle_beta   90.00
_cell.angle_gamma   90.00
#
_symmetry.space_group_name_H-M   'P 1'
#
loop_
_entity.id
_entity.type
_entity.pdbx_description
1 polymer ?
#
loop_
_entity_poly.entity_id
_entity_poly.type
_entity_poly.pdbx_seq_one_letter_code
_entity_poly.pdbx_strand_id
1 'polypeptide(L)' 'MGQKINPIGFRLGVNRTWDSRWFADGANYARLLHQDIKLRTWLKERLNAAGVS' A
#
# COMPACT_ATOMS: atom_id res chain seq x y z
N MET A 1 12.39 13.76 23.68
CA MET A 1 12.54 13.32 22.27
C MET A 1 11.15 13.18 21.67
N GLY A 2 10.83 13.99 20.65
CA GLY A 2 9.49 14.03 20.05
C GLY A 2 9.25 12.87 19.06
N GLN A 3 8.03 12.35 19.03
CA GLN A 3 7.61 11.37 18.04
C GLN A 3 7.53 12.05 16.66
N LYS A 4 8.23 11.51 15.67
CA LYS A 4 8.23 12.01 14.29
C LYS A 4 7.14 11.32 13.47
N ILE A 5 6.44 12.08 12.65
CA ILE A 5 5.40 11.56 11.75
C ILE A 5 6.00 10.76 10.60
N ASN A 6 5.25 9.80 10.06
CA ASN A 6 5.63 9.09 8.83
C ASN A 6 5.59 10.06 7.63
N PRO A 7 6.74 10.33 6.97
CA PRO A 7 6.81 11.29 5.87
C PRO A 7 6.08 10.83 4.60
N ILE A 8 5.82 9.52 4.44
CA ILE A 8 5.07 8.98 3.30
C ILE A 8 3.60 9.36 3.42
N GLY A 9 2.99 9.08 4.57
CA GLY A 9 1.61 9.44 4.85
C GLY A 9 1.41 10.95 4.86
N PHE A 10 2.36 11.70 5.42
CA PHE A 10 2.30 13.17 5.48
C PHE A 10 2.29 13.84 4.09
N ARG A 11 2.87 13.20 3.06
CA ARG A 11 2.98 13.74 1.70
C ARG A 11 1.89 13.25 0.75
N LEU A 12 1.03 12.37 1.24
CA LEU A 12 0.04 11.68 0.44
C LEU A 12 -1.07 12.66 0.02
N GLY A 13 -1.33 12.79 -1.28
CA GLY A 13 -2.26 13.78 -1.83
C GLY A 13 -1.68 15.19 -2.05
N VAL A 14 -0.43 15.45 -1.66
CA VAL A 14 0.27 16.72 -1.92
C VAL A 14 1.32 16.54 -3.02
N ASN A 15 2.34 15.73 -2.73
CA ASN A 15 3.48 15.47 -3.61
C ASN A 15 3.80 13.98 -3.75
N ARG A 16 2.98 13.09 -3.17
CA ARG A 16 3.00 11.64 -3.41
C ARG A 16 1.58 11.10 -3.63
N THR A 17 1.44 10.12 -4.51
CA THR A 17 0.18 9.43 -4.81
C THR A 17 0.05 8.10 -4.07
N TRP A 18 -1.17 7.54 -4.08
CA TRP A 18 -1.46 6.22 -3.51
C TRP A 18 -0.76 5.10 -4.29
N ASP A 19 -0.16 4.15 -3.58
CA ASP A 19 0.48 2.97 -4.17
C ASP A 19 -0.56 1.94 -4.69
N SER A 20 -1.79 1.97 -4.16
CA SER A 20 -2.96 1.22 -4.68
C SER A 20 -4.06 2.23 -5.06
N ARG A 21 -4.47 2.25 -6.33
CA ARG A 21 -5.54 3.14 -6.82
C ARG A 21 -6.68 2.30 -7.40
N TRP A 22 -7.72 2.11 -6.61
CA TRP A 22 -8.95 1.41 -7.00
C TRP A 22 -10.11 1.92 -6.13
N PHE A 23 -11.34 1.68 -6.59
CA PHE A 23 -12.56 2.03 -5.87
C PHE A 23 -13.36 0.74 -5.60
N ALA A 24 -14.02 0.69 -4.45
CA ALA A 24 -14.93 -0.39 -4.09
C ALA A 24 -16.12 0.18 -3.34
N ASP A 25 -17.26 -0.48 -3.47
CA ASP A 25 -18.40 -0.28 -2.59
C ASP A 25 -18.08 -0.75 -1.16
N GLY A 26 -18.78 -0.16 -0.17
CA GLY A 26 -18.46 -0.37 1.25
C GLY A 26 -18.48 -1.85 1.67
N ALA A 27 -19.32 -2.67 1.05
CA ALA A 27 -19.39 -4.11 1.32
C ALA A 27 -18.16 -4.88 0.81
N ASN A 28 -17.57 -4.49 -0.33
CA ASN A 28 -16.42 -5.20 -0.88
C ASN A 28 -15.06 -4.60 -0.48
N TYR A 29 -15.03 -3.38 0.06
CA TYR A 29 -13.78 -2.70 0.39
C TYR A 29 -12.84 -3.55 1.25
N ALA A 30 -13.35 -4.10 2.36
CA ALA A 30 -12.54 -4.93 3.26
C ALA A 30 -12.00 -6.18 2.55
N ARG A 31 -12.84 -6.87 1.77
CA ARG A 31 -12.46 -8.08 1.02
C ARG A 31 -11.36 -7.77 0.01
N LEU A 32 -11.52 -6.70 -0.77
CA LEU A 32 -10.56 -6.28 -1.79
C LEU A 32 -9.25 -5.81 -1.17
N LEU A 33 -9.30 -5.09 -0.04
CA LEU A 33 -8.11 -4.70 0.71
C LEU A 33 -7.31 -5.92 1.20
N HIS A 34 -7.97 -6.93 1.76
CA HIS A 34 -7.31 -8.16 2.18
C HIS A 34 -6.67 -8.91 1.01
N GLN A 35 -7.31 -8.91 -0.16
CA GLN A 35 -6.74 -9.50 -1.37
C GLN A 35 -5.51 -8.73 -1.87
N ASP A 36 -5.57 -7.39 -1.89
CA ASP A 36 -4.44 -6.53 -2.31
C ASP A 36 -3.22 -6.72 -1.39
N ILE A 37 -3.43 -6.79 -0.06
CA ILE A 37 -2.35 -7.05 0.91
C ILE A 37 -1.71 -8.42 0.65
N LYS A 38 -2.52 -9.48 0.49
CA LYS A 38 -2.01 -10.84 0.22
C LYS A 38 -1.22 -10.90 -1.08
N LEU A 39 -1.73 -10.26 -2.13
CA LEU A 39 -1.09 -10.22 -3.44
C LEU A 39 0.27 -9.52 -3.36
N ARG A 40 0.36 -8.38 -2.67
CA ARG A 40 1.62 -7.64 -2.47
C ARG A 40 2.66 -8.46 -1.72
N THR A 41 2.26 -9.15 -0.65
CA THR A 41 3.17 -10.02 0.10
C THR A 41 3.70 -11.14 -0.78
N TRP A 42 2.81 -11.84 -1.48
CA TRP A 42 3.19 -12.94 -2.37
C TRP A 42 4.11 -12.50 -3.52
N LEU A 43 3.84 -11.33 -4.13
CA LEU A 43 4.69 -10.76 -5.18
C LEU A 43 6.06 -10.38 -4.64
N LYS A 44 6.15 -9.77 -3.46
CA LYS A 44 7.43 -9.41 -2.83
C LYS A 44 8.28 -10.64 -2.52
N GLU A 45 7.68 -11.71 -2.01
CA GLU A 45 8.39 -12.96 -1.74
C GLU A 45 8.92 -13.58 -3.03
N ARG A 46 8.07 -13.68 -4.07
CA ARG A 46 8.43 -14.31 -5.34
C ARG A 46 9.45 -13.50 -6.14
N LEU A 47 9.36 -12.18 -6.11
CA LEU A 47 10.20 -11.26 -6.88
C LEU A 47 11.36 -10.67 -6.06
N ASN A 48 11.66 -11.23 -4.89
CA ASN A 48 12.76 -10.74 -4.05
C ASN A 48 14.10 -10.73 -4.80
N ALA A 49 14.36 -11.78 -5.59
CA ALA A 49 15.57 -11.88 -6.43
C ALA A 49 15.61 -10.88 -7.60
N ALA A 50 14.47 -10.28 -7.96
CA ALA A 50 14.37 -9.31 -9.03
C ALA A 50 14.60 -7.85 -8.56
N GLY A 51 14.83 -7.62 -7.26
CA GLY A 51 15.16 -6.30 -6.72
C GLY A 51 14.00 -5.29 -6.75
N VAL A 52 12.75 -5.77 -6.65
CA VAL A 52 11.56 -4.92 -6.74
C VAL A 52 11.33 -4.15 -5.43
N SER A 53 11.31 -2.81 -5.48
CA SER A 53 11.06 -1.91 -4.32
C SER A 53 9.72 -1.20 -4.38
#